data_AF-A0A958YDA6-F1
#
_entry.id   AF-A0A958YDA6-F1
#
_cell.length_a   1.000
_cell.length_b   1.000
_cell.length_c   1.000
_cell.angle_alpha   90.00
_cell.angle_beta   90.00
_cell.angle_gamma   90.00
#
_symmetry.space_group_name_H-M   'P 1'
#
loop_
_entity.id
_entity.type
_entity.pdbx_description
1 polymer ?
#
loop_
_entity_poly.entity_id
_entity_poly.type
_entity_poly.pdbx_seq_one_letter_code
_entity_poly.pdbx_strand_id
1 'polypeptide(L)' 'MKKPSLKGSLETVPSRDIYLNIKQLEKGVYNLIIVDEHKIVKKIHVEKK' A
#
# COMPACT_ATOMS: atom_id res chain seq x y z
N MET A 1 -18.71 -28.36 -24.77
CA MET A 1 -19.08 -27.19 -23.93
C MET A 1 -17.80 -26.49 -23.48
N LYS A 2 -17.60 -25.22 -23.84
CA LYS A 2 -16.42 -24.43 -23.41
C LYS A 2 -16.66 -23.89 -21.99
N LYS A 3 -15.71 -24.11 -21.08
CA LYS A 3 -15.78 -23.59 -19.70
C LYS A 3 -15.67 -22.05 -19.72
N PRO A 4 -16.53 -21.31 -19.00
CA PRO A 4 -16.39 -19.86 -18.91
C PRO A 4 -15.09 -19.52 -18.18
N SER A 5 -14.27 -18.64 -18.77
CA SER A 5 -13.03 -18.18 -18.13
C SER A 5 -13.35 -17.12 -17.09
N LEU A 6 -12.97 -17.36 -15.83
CA LEU A 6 -13.03 -16.37 -14.74
C LEU A 6 -11.82 -15.42 -14.83
N LYS A 7 -11.67 -14.70 -15.96
CA LYS A 7 -10.65 -13.65 -16.09
C LYS A 7 -11.32 -12.29 -15.83
N GLY A 8 -11.02 -11.70 -14.68
CA GLY A 8 -11.29 -10.29 -14.40
C GLY A 8 -10.07 -9.46 -14.76
N SER A 9 -10.28 -8.30 -15.39
CA SER A 9 -9.25 -7.27 -15.47
C SER A 9 -9.20 -6.57 -14.12
N LEU A 10 -8.02 -6.53 -13.49
CA LEU A 10 -7.81 -5.59 -12.39
C LEU A 10 -7.89 -4.18 -13.00
N GLU A 11 -8.64 -3.28 -12.36
CA GLU A 11 -8.58 -1.87 -12.72
C GLU A 11 -7.14 -1.39 -12.56
N THR A 12 -6.65 -0.61 -13.53
CA THR A 12 -5.30 -0.06 -13.49
C THR A 12 -5.17 0.86 -12.28
N VAL A 13 -4.41 0.40 -11.29
CA VAL A 13 -4.07 1.20 -10.11
C VAL A 13 -3.37 2.49 -10.60
N PRO A 14 -3.76 3.67 -10.09
CA PRO A 14 -3.14 4.93 -10.48
C PRO A 14 -1.63 4.86 -10.29
N SER A 15 -0.87 5.18 -11.34
CA SER A 15 0.59 4.96 -11.42
C SER A 15 1.44 5.81 -10.47
N ARG A 16 0.81 6.58 -9.57
CA ARG A 16 1.47 7.53 -8.67
C ARG A 16 1.15 7.30 -7.19
N ASP A 17 0.35 6.28 -6.87
CA ASP A 17 -0.05 5.99 -5.50
C ASP A 17 0.77 4.83 -4.92
N ILE A 18 1.22 4.98 -3.67
CA ILE A 18 1.93 3.94 -2.92
C ILE A 18 0.99 3.40 -1.85
N TYR A 19 0.67 2.11 -1.92
CA TYR A 19 -0.14 1.42 -0.93
C TYR A 19 0.73 0.57 -0.01
N LEU A 20 0.53 0.70 1.30
CA LEU A 20 1.18 -0.12 2.31
C LEU A 20 0.13 -0.93 3.08
N ASN A 21 0.19 -2.26 2.99
CA ASN A 21 -0.71 -3.12 3.75
C ASN A 21 -0.23 -3.27 5.20
N ILE A 22 -0.93 -2.62 6.12
CA ILE A 22 -0.61 -2.63 7.55
C ILE A 22 -1.37 -3.71 8.34
N LYS A 23 -2.02 -4.69 7.69
CA LYS A 23 -2.91 -5.66 8.36
C LYS A 23 -2.26 -6.40 9.53
N GLN A 24 -0.98 -6.76 9.42
CA GLN A 24 -0.25 -7.52 10.44
C GLN A 24 0.39 -6.68 11.55
N LEU A 25 0.38 -5.34 11.43
CA LEU A 25 0.87 -4.47 12.52
C LEU A 25 -0.06 -4.57 13.74
N GLU A 26 0.48 -4.38 14.93
CA GLU A 26 -0.35 -4.23 16.12
C GLU A 26 -1.07 -2.87 16.11
N LYS A 27 -2.07 -2.71 16.98
CA LYS A 27 -2.71 -1.40 17.16
C LYS A 27 -1.73 -0.45 17.83
N GLY A 28 -1.61 0.78 17.34
CA GLY A 28 -0.66 1.74 17.88
C GLY A 28 -0.28 2.85 16.91
N VAL A 29 0.65 3.69 17.36
CA VAL A 29 1.15 4.84 16.60
C VAL A 29 2.48 4.49 15.95
N TYR A 30 2.54 4.67 14.63
CA TYR A 30 3.71 4.39 13.81
C TYR A 30 4.22 5.66 13.13
N ASN A 31 5.53 5.67 12.86
CA ASN A 31 6.16 6.65 11.99
C ASN A 31 6.39 6.03 10.62
N LEU A 32 5.61 6.43 9.63
CA LEU A 32 5.90 6.12 8.23
C LEU A 32 6.94 7.13 7.72
N ILE A 33 8.12 6.62 7.34
CA ILE A 33 9.24 7.43 6.85
C ILE A 33 9.47 7.06 5.39
N ILE A 34 9.34 8.03 4.50
CA ILE A 34 9.65 7.90 3.08
C ILE A 34 11.09 8.37 2.90
N VAL A 35 11.95 7.46 2.42
CA VAL A 35 13.38 7.70 2.17
C VAL A 35 13.62 7.60 0.67
N ASP A 36 14.35 8.56 0.12
CA ASP A 36 14.88 8.52 -1.24
C ASP A 36 16.41 8.57 -1.16
N GLU A 37 17.05 7.52 -1.70
CA GLU A 37 18.45 7.20 -1.49
C GLU A 37 18.85 7.22 0.00
N HIS A 38 19.51 8.30 0.43
CA HIS A 38 20.02 8.48 1.79
C HIS A 38 19.33 9.65 2.51
N LYS A 39 18.25 10.21 1.94
CA LYS A 39 17.56 11.39 2.46
C LYS A 39 16.11 11.05 2.83
N ILE A 40 15.69 11.52 4.00
CA ILE A 40 14.28 11.46 4.40
C ILE A 40 13.51 12.52 3.62
N VAL A 41 12.58 12.08 2.77
CA VAL A 41 11.73 12.97 1.97
C VAL A 41 10.46 13.33 2.73
N LYS A 42 9.92 12.40 3.53
CA LYS A 42 8.72 12.64 4.33
C LYS A 42 8.69 11.77 5.58
N LYS A 43 8.11 12.31 6.64
CA LYS A 43 7.73 11.58 7.85
C LYS A 43 6.26 11.84 8.16
N ILE A 44 5.49 10.79 8.42
CA ILE A 44 4.05 10.83 8.67
C ILE A 44 3.75 9.98 9.90
N HIS A 45 2.94 10.51 10.82
CA HIS A 45 2.40 9.72 11.93
C HIS A 45 1.14 8.99 11.45
N VAL A 46 1.14 7.67 11.61
CA VAL A 46 0.02 6.81 11.23
C VAL A 46 -0.46 6.08 12.47
N GLU A 47 -1.72 6.31 12.84
CA GLU A 47 -2.37 5.58 13.92
C GLU A 47 -3.14 4.39 13.35
N LYS A 48 -2.78 3.18 13.76
CA LYS A 48 -3.55 1.97 13.49
C LYS A 48 -4.52 1.71 14.65
N LYS A 49 -5.81 1.86 14.37
CA LYS A 49 -6.93 1.63 15.30
C LYS A 49 -7.28 0.14 15.45
#